data_AF-Q6JHS4-F1
#
_entry.id   AF-Q6JHS4-F1
#
_cell.length_a   1.000
_cell.length_b   1.000
_cell.length_c   1.000
_cell.angle_alpha   90.00
_cell.angle_beta   90.00
_cell.angle_gamma   90.00
#
_symmetry.space_group_name_H-M   'P 1'
#
loop_
_entity.id
_entity.type
_entity.pdbx_description
1 polymer ?
#
loop_
_entity_poly.entity_id
_entity_poly.type
_entity_poly.pdbx_seq_one_letter_code
_entity_poly.pdbx_strand_id
1 'polypeptide(L)'
;MRFLGIVFIPLLILLWWIPTNGVLGDYQDLLNQTDEVRLSLITLIVPIGGFIPLLISVALISIAIYSGKQARLVIGEKWTSTINRTCIYSMILGVVFAVVFALYCIKLLDENGYEYSYNLTQITPTGIHLMYVKSHKE
;
A
#
# COMPACT_ATOMS: atom_id res chain seq x y z
N MET A 1 13.52 25.50 8.21
CA MET A 1 12.32 24.64 8.04
C MET A 1 11.90 24.40 6.59
N ARG A 2 12.03 25.37 5.66
CA ARG A 2 11.60 25.19 4.25
C ARG A 2 12.34 24.10 3.47
N PHE A 3 13.65 23.96 3.68
CA PHE A 3 14.47 22.89 3.05
C PHE A 3 14.06 21.48 3.48
N LEU A 4 13.66 21.30 4.74
CA LEU A 4 13.25 20.02 5.30
C LEU A 4 12.00 19.48 4.59
N GLY A 5 11.02 20.34 4.30
CA GLY A 5 9.81 19.94 3.58
C GLY A 5 10.06 19.53 2.13
N ILE A 6 11.04 20.15 1.45
CA ILE A 6 11.42 19.79 0.08
C ILE A 6 12.06 18.39 0.03
N VAL A 7 12.82 18.00 1.06
CA VAL A 7 13.41 16.65 1.18
C VAL A 7 12.37 15.63 1.64
N PHE A 8 11.38 16.04 2.43
CA PHE A 8 10.37 15.14 3.00
C PHE A 8 9.32 14.67 1.98
N ILE A 9 8.96 15.51 1.00
CA ILE A 9 8.01 15.15 -0.06
C ILE A 9 8.49 13.94 -0.89
N PRO A 10 9.71 13.94 -1.47
CA PRO A 10 10.18 12.77 -2.23
C PRO A 10 10.36 11.55 -1.33
N LEU A 11 10.73 11.73 -0.06
CA LEU A 11 10.80 10.63 0.91
C LEU A 11 9.42 9.96 1.13
N LEU A 12 8.35 10.75 1.30
CA LEU A 12 6.99 10.24 1.45
C LEU A 12 6.52 9.48 0.20
N ILE A 13 6.84 10.01 -0.99
CA ILE A 13 6.53 9.36 -2.26
C ILE A 13 7.27 8.03 -2.38
N LEU A 14 8.57 7.99 -2.05
CA LEU A 14 9.36 6.76 -2.06
C LEU A 14 8.81 5.72 -1.07
N LEU A 15 8.42 6.15 0.13
CA LEU A 15 7.88 5.28 1.17
C LEU A 15 6.56 4.61 0.73
N TRP A 16 5.75 5.30 -0.07
CA TRP A 16 4.53 4.73 -0.66
C TRP A 16 4.81 3.91 -1.92
N TRP A 17 5.80 4.31 -2.72
CA TRP A 17 6.17 3.64 -3.96
C TRP A 17 6.76 2.24 -3.75
N ILE A 18 7.62 2.06 -2.75
CA ILE A 18 8.26 0.76 -2.44
C ILE A 18 7.23 -0.37 -2.25
N PRO A 19 6.27 -0.27 -1.31
CA PRO A 19 5.28 -1.33 -1.10
C PRO A 19 4.33 -1.47 -2.29
N THR A 20 4.03 -0.37 -2.99
CA THR A 20 3.16 -0.40 -4.19
C THR A 20 3.79 -1.17 -5.34
N ASN A 21 5.08 -0.96 -5.59
CA ASN A 21 5.81 -1.72 -6.61
C ASN A 21 6.00 -3.19 -6.21
N GLY A 22 6.21 -3.48 -4.93
CA GLY A 22 6.30 -4.86 -4.46
C GLY A 22 5.01 -5.64 -4.72
N VAL A 23 3.87 -5.06 -4.35
CA VAL A 23 2.53 -5.64 -4.61
C VAL A 23 2.27 -5.84 -6.10
N LEU A 24 2.67 -4.86 -6.93
CA LEU A 24 2.45 -4.95 -8.38
C LEU A 24 3.32 -6.05 -9.00
N GLY A 25 4.58 -6.20 -8.55
CA GLY A 25 5.47 -7.27 -8.96
C GLY A 25 4.90 -8.64 -8.59
N ASP A 26 4.50 -8.82 -7.33
CA ASP A 26 3.84 -10.04 -6.84
C ASP A 26 2.61 -10.42 -7.69
N TYR A 27 1.82 -9.43 -8.13
CA TYR A 27 0.68 -9.64 -9.02
C TYR A 27 1.07 -9.97 -10.48
N GLN A 28 2.12 -9.34 -11.00
CA GLN A 28 2.65 -9.64 -12.34
C GLN A 28 3.22 -11.06 -12.40
N ASP A 29 3.89 -11.50 -11.35
CA ASP A 29 4.40 -12.86 -11.21
C ASP A 29 3.26 -13.89 -11.23
N LEU A 30 2.17 -13.61 -10.51
CA LEU A 30 0.94 -14.40 -10.55
C LEU A 30 0.33 -14.49 -11.97
N LEU A 31 0.28 -13.37 -12.70
CA LEU A 31 -0.23 -13.34 -14.08
C LEU A 31 0.67 -14.05 -15.08
N ASN A 32 1.99 -13.95 -14.88
CA ASN A 32 2.99 -14.59 -15.74
C ASN A 32 3.16 -16.09 -15.46
N GLN A 33 2.40 -16.62 -14.49
CA GLN A 33 2.44 -18.03 -14.05
C GLN A 33 3.84 -18.51 -13.64
N THR A 34 4.57 -17.69 -12.88
CA THR A 34 5.88 -18.07 -12.33
C THR A 34 5.75 -19.22 -11.33
N ASP A 35 6.80 -20.02 -11.19
CA ASP A 35 6.79 -21.23 -10.36
C ASP A 35 6.49 -20.96 -8.88
N GLU A 36 6.81 -19.75 -8.40
CA GLU A 36 6.53 -19.26 -7.05
C GLU A 36 5.79 -17.92 -7.12
N VAL A 37 4.74 -17.79 -6.31
CA VAL A 37 3.99 -16.54 -6.15
C VAL A 37 3.92 -16.15 -4.69
N ARG A 38 4.27 -14.90 -4.41
CA ARG A 38 4.22 -14.29 -3.08
C ARG A 38 2.95 -13.46 -2.94
N LEU A 39 2.15 -13.72 -1.91
CA LEU A 39 0.99 -12.89 -1.59
C LEU A 39 1.20 -12.21 -0.24
N SER A 40 1.19 -10.87 -0.22
CA SER A 40 1.33 -10.11 1.01
C SER A 40 0.11 -9.22 1.27
N LEU A 41 -0.69 -9.60 2.26
CA LEU A 41 -1.95 -8.90 2.56
C LEU A 41 -1.74 -7.50 3.16
N ILE A 42 -0.70 -7.31 3.96
CA ILE A 42 -0.47 -6.04 4.67
C ILE A 42 0.05 -4.96 3.72
N THR A 43 0.94 -5.33 2.79
CA THR A 43 1.46 -4.40 1.79
C THR A 43 0.37 -3.95 0.82
N LEU A 44 -0.70 -4.72 0.66
CA LEU A 44 -1.82 -4.46 -0.24
C LEU A 44 -2.75 -3.31 0.22
N ILE A 45 -2.77 -3.03 1.52
CA ILE A 45 -3.55 -1.91 2.09
C ILE A 45 -2.90 -0.57 1.73
N VAL A 46 -1.57 -0.53 1.70
CA VAL A 46 -0.76 0.70 1.55
C VAL A 46 -1.00 1.44 0.22
N PRO A 47 -1.06 0.78 -0.95
CA PRO A 47 -1.31 1.43 -2.23
C PRO A 47 -2.59 2.25 -2.22
N ILE A 48 -3.72 1.65 -1.85
CA ILE A 48 -5.03 2.29 -1.95
C ILE A 48 -5.35 3.11 -0.70
N GLY A 49 -5.14 2.52 0.47
CA GLY A 49 -5.46 3.16 1.75
C GLY A 49 -4.53 4.34 2.07
N GLY A 50 -3.27 4.28 1.62
CA GLY A 50 -2.25 5.30 1.86
C GLY A 50 -2.20 6.43 0.82
N PHE A 51 -2.82 6.26 -0.35
CA PHE A 51 -2.74 7.24 -1.43
C PHE A 51 -3.38 8.59 -1.08
N ILE A 52 -4.59 8.59 -0.54
CA ILE A 52 -5.29 9.84 -0.20
C ILE A 52 -4.60 10.58 0.96
N PRO A 53 -4.20 9.92 2.08
CA PRO A 53 -3.38 10.56 3.10
C PRO A 53 -2.08 11.15 2.54
N LEU A 54 -1.41 10.46 1.62
CA LEU A 54 -0.17 10.95 1.01
C LEU A 54 -0.40 12.24 0.21
N LEU A 55 -1.42 12.28 -0.64
CA LEU A 55 -1.77 13.49 -1.40
C LEU A 55 -2.08 14.67 -0.48
N ILE A 56 -2.84 14.43 0.58
CA ILE A 56 -3.16 15.46 1.57
C ILE A 56 -1.87 15.93 2.27
N SER A 57 -1.00 15.02 2.70
CA SER A 57 0.27 15.37 3.33
C SER A 57 1.15 16.22 2.42
N VAL A 58 1.28 15.86 1.14
CA VAL A 58 2.04 16.66 0.16
C VAL A 58 1.44 18.06 0.00
N ALA A 59 0.11 18.19 -0.09
CA ALA A 59 -0.56 19.48 -0.17
C ALA A 59 -0.35 20.33 1.10
N LEU A 60 -0.50 19.74 2.29
CA LEU A 60 -0.29 20.42 3.57
C LEU A 60 1.15 20.90 3.74
N ILE A 61 2.13 20.07 3.37
CA ILE A 61 3.55 20.43 3.42
C ILE A 61 3.81 21.58 2.43
N SER A 62 3.25 21.54 1.23
CA SER A 62 3.40 22.61 0.23
C SER A 62 2.84 23.95 0.74
N ILE A 63 1.66 23.94 1.35
CA ILE A 63 1.05 25.12 1.97
C ILE A 63 1.93 25.66 3.10
N ALA A 64 2.46 24.76 3.95
CA ALA A 64 3.33 25.14 5.05
C ALA A 64 4.65 25.77 4.57
N ILE A 65 5.25 25.25 3.50
CA ILE A 65 6.47 25.80 2.89
C ILE A 65 6.20 27.21 2.33
N TYR A 66 5.12 27.37 1.57
CA TYR A 66 4.76 28.65 0.94
C TYR A 66 4.40 29.71 1.97
N SER A 67 3.47 29.39 2.89
CA SER A 67 3.00 30.33 3.92
C SER A 67 4.04 30.59 5.02
N GLY A 68 4.96 29.65 5.27
CA GLY A 68 5.90 29.71 6.39
C GLY A 68 5.24 29.50 7.77
N LYS A 69 3.93 29.25 7.79
CA LYS A 69 3.12 28.98 8.98
C LYS A 69 2.66 27.53 8.96
N GLN A 70 2.33 26.99 10.14
CA GLN A 70 1.78 25.65 10.25
C GLN A 70 0.49 25.52 9.42
N ALA A 71 0.38 24.51 8.56
CA ALA A 71 -0.77 24.34 7.65
C ALA A 71 -2.12 24.35 8.39
N ARG A 72 -2.17 23.83 9.63
CA ARG A 72 -3.36 23.86 10.48
C ARG A 72 -3.88 25.28 10.74
N LEU A 73 -2.98 26.25 10.90
CA LEU A 73 -3.34 27.66 11.14
C LEU A 73 -3.83 28.35 9.86
N VAL A 74 -3.44 27.85 8.68
CA VAL A 74 -3.80 28.43 7.38
C VAL A 74 -5.16 27.90 6.90
N ILE A 75 -5.41 26.60 7.09
CA ILE A 75 -6.61 25.93 6.58
C ILE A 75 -7.75 25.99 7.61
N GLY A 76 -7.41 26.10 8.91
CA GLY A 76 -8.38 26.20 10.00
C GLY A 76 -8.90 24.86 10.50
N GLU A 77 -9.53 24.89 11.68
CA GLU A 77 -9.97 23.69 12.40
C GLU A 77 -11.08 22.91 11.68
N LYS A 78 -11.99 23.61 10.99
CA LYS A 78 -13.09 23.00 10.24
C LYS A 78 -12.58 21.99 9.19
N TRP A 79 -11.53 22.35 8.46
CA TRP A 79 -10.93 21.49 7.45
C TRP A 79 -10.06 20.38 8.03
N THR A 80 -9.48 20.58 9.21
CA THR A 80 -8.69 19.56 9.90
C THR A 80 -9.55 18.33 10.23
N SER A 81 -10.79 18.56 10.68
CA SER A 81 -11.75 17.47 10.95
C SER A 81 -12.13 16.71 9.67
N THR A 82 -12.39 17.42 8.57
CA THR A 82 -12.69 16.80 7.27
C THR A 82 -11.51 15.97 6.76
N ILE A 83 -10.29 16.49 6.85
CA ILE A 83 -9.07 15.76 6.45
C ILE A 83 -8.92 14.45 7.22
N ASN A 84 -9.04 14.50 8.56
CA ASN A 84 -8.91 13.29 9.38
C ASN A 84 -9.97 12.24 9.02
N ARG A 85 -11.22 12.67 8.82
CA ARG A 85 -12.30 11.77 8.44
C ARG A 85 -12.05 11.14 7.07
N THR A 86 -11.58 11.93 6.09
CA THR A 86 -11.19 11.42 4.77
C THR A 86 -10.04 10.41 4.85
N CYS A 87 -9.03 10.67 5.68
CA CYS A 87 -7.91 9.74 5.89
C CYS A 87 -8.40 8.40 6.47
N ILE A 88 -9.31 8.43 7.46
CA ILE A 88 -9.88 7.23 8.04
C ILE A 88 -10.67 6.44 7.00
N TYR A 89 -11.53 7.11 6.22
CA TYR A 89 -12.29 6.43 5.16
C TYR A 89 -11.41 5.85 4.08
N SER A 90 -10.33 6.54 3.70
CA SER A 90 -9.33 6.01 2.77
C SER A 90 -8.71 4.73 3.31
N MET A 91 -8.30 4.72 4.59
CA MET A 91 -7.72 3.53 5.21
C MET A 91 -8.69 2.35 5.22
N ILE A 92 -9.96 2.59 5.56
CA ILE A 92 -11.01 1.56 5.52
C ILE A 92 -11.19 1.03 4.09
N LEU A 93 -11.22 1.91 3.09
CA LEU A 93 -11.32 1.52 1.69
C LEU A 93 -10.12 0.67 1.26
N GLY A 94 -8.91 1.02 1.71
CA GLY A 94 -7.70 0.24 1.49
C GLY A 94 -7.79 -1.17 2.08
N VAL A 95 -8.35 -1.32 3.29
CA VAL A 95 -8.59 -2.63 3.91
C VAL A 95 -9.58 -3.46 3.11
N VAL A 96 -10.71 -2.87 2.71
CA VAL A 96 -11.72 -3.58 1.90
C VAL A 96 -11.12 -4.02 0.57
N PHE A 97 -10.38 -3.14 -0.10
CA PHE A 97 -9.70 -3.47 -1.35
C PHE A 97 -8.69 -4.60 -1.16
N ALA A 98 -7.88 -4.55 -0.09
CA ALA A 98 -6.91 -5.59 0.20
C ALA A 98 -7.58 -6.97 0.39
N VAL A 99 -8.70 -7.02 1.11
CA VAL A 99 -9.45 -8.28 1.29
C VAL A 99 -10.02 -8.78 -0.04
N VAL A 100 -10.68 -7.92 -0.82
CA VAL A 100 -11.27 -8.31 -2.12
C VAL A 100 -10.20 -8.80 -3.09
N PHE A 101 -9.08 -8.08 -3.18
CA PHE A 101 -7.98 -8.45 -4.07
C PHE A 101 -7.26 -9.72 -3.61
N ALA A 102 -7.09 -9.91 -2.29
CA ALA A 102 -6.54 -11.16 -1.77
C ALA A 102 -7.44 -12.37 -2.12
N LEU A 103 -8.76 -12.23 -1.96
CA LEU A 103 -9.71 -13.28 -2.37
C LEU A 103 -9.66 -13.55 -3.88
N TYR A 104 -9.54 -12.50 -4.69
CA TYR A 104 -9.36 -12.62 -6.13
C TYR A 104 -8.09 -13.40 -6.49
N CYS A 105 -6.96 -13.08 -5.85
CA CYS A 105 -5.69 -13.77 -6.09
C CYS A 105 -5.75 -15.23 -5.64
N ILE A 106 -6.37 -15.53 -4.49
CA ILE A 106 -6.56 -16.91 -4.02
C ILE A 106 -7.38 -17.72 -5.03
N LYS A 107 -8.45 -17.13 -5.58
CA LYS A 107 -9.25 -17.79 -6.61
C LYS A 107 -8.42 -18.05 -7.87
N LEU A 108 -7.61 -17.09 -8.30
CA LEU A 108 -6.75 -17.24 -9.48
C LEU A 108 -5.64 -18.29 -9.26
N LEU A 109 -5.11 -18.41 -8.05
CA LEU A 109 -4.15 -19.44 -7.67
C LEU A 109 -4.76 -20.84 -7.74
N ASP A 110 -5.99 -21.00 -7.22
CA ASP A 110 -6.75 -22.26 -7.28
C ASP A 110 -7.04 -22.68 -8.73
N GLU A 111 -7.49 -21.72 -9.57
CA GLU A 111 -7.73 -21.95 -11.00
C GLU A 111 -6.46 -22.36 -11.78
N ASN A 112 -5.28 -21.87 -11.36
CA ASN A 112 -4.00 -22.19 -12.00
C ASN A 112 -3.28 -23.39 -11.36
N GLY A 113 -3.89 -24.08 -10.39
CA GLY A 113 -3.33 -25.28 -9.77
C GLY A 113 -2.14 -25.04 -8.84
N TYR A 114 -2.08 -23.87 -8.19
CA TYR A 114 -1.06 -23.59 -7.19
C TYR A 114 -1.44 -24.17 -5.84
N GLU A 115 -0.46 -24.78 -5.17
CA GLU A 115 -0.59 -25.29 -3.81
C GLU A 115 0.11 -24.38 -2.81
N TYR A 116 -0.50 -24.23 -1.63
CA TYR A 116 0.08 -23.46 -0.55
C TYR A 116 1.26 -24.20 0.07
N SER A 117 2.44 -23.58 0.09
CA SER A 117 3.65 -24.16 0.69
C SER A 117 3.98 -23.50 2.02
N TYR A 118 3.63 -24.17 3.13
CA TYR A 118 3.92 -23.70 4.48
C TYR A 118 5.43 -23.54 4.74
N ASN A 119 6.26 -24.37 4.10
CA ASN A 119 7.73 -24.35 4.26
C ASN A 119 8.39 -23.12 3.61
N LEU A 120 7.75 -22.52 2.59
CA LEU A 120 8.29 -21.34 1.89
C LEU A 120 7.69 -20.03 2.42
N THR A 121 6.60 -20.08 3.19
CA THR A 121 5.96 -18.90 3.78
C THR A 121 6.95 -18.11 4.63
N GLN A 122 7.25 -16.87 4.20
CA GLN A 122 8.16 -15.98 4.92
C GLN A 122 7.37 -15.00 5.78
N ILE A 123 7.62 -15.03 7.08
CA ILE A 123 7.15 -14.01 8.01
C ILE A 123 8.21 -12.92 8.05
N THR A 124 7.90 -11.75 7.49
CA THR A 124 8.78 -10.58 7.54
C THR A 124 8.18 -9.51 8.46
N PRO A 125 8.96 -8.55 8.97
CA PRO A 125 8.42 -7.42 9.75
C PRO A 125 7.39 -6.58 8.96
N THR A 126 7.40 -6.66 7.62
CA THR A 126 6.42 -6.00 6.74
C THR A 126 5.13 -6.79 6.52
N GLY A 127 5.08 -8.06 6.95
CA GLY A 127 3.87 -8.88 6.95
C GLY A 127 4.11 -10.37 6.70
N ILE A 128 3.02 -11.12 6.68
CA ILE A 128 3.00 -12.54 6.30
C ILE A 128 2.99 -12.60 4.78
N HIS A 129 3.98 -13.26 4.20
CA HIS A 129 4.06 -13.51 2.77
C HIS A 129 3.75 -14.97 2.52
N LEU A 130 2.52 -15.23 2.09
CA LEU A 130 2.04 -16.56 1.75
C LEU A 130 2.67 -16.96 0.42
N MET A 131 3.41 -18.07 0.41
CA MET A 131 4.04 -18.59 -0.81
C MET A 131 3.18 -19.71 -1.39
N TYR A 132 2.94 -19.62 -2.69
CA TYR A 132 2.21 -20.62 -3.47
C TYR A 132 3.11 -21.14 -4.59
N VAL A 133 3.12 -22.46 -4.78
CA VAL A 133 3.97 -23.14 -5.77
C VAL A 133 3.07 -23.87 -6.76
N LYS A 134 3.40 -23.83 -8.05
CA LYS A 134 2.63 -24.54 -9.07
C LYS A 134 2.76 -26.05 -8.83
N SER A 135 1.63 -26.74 -8.65
CA SER A 135 1.64 -28.19 -8.47
C SER A 135 1.95 -28.84 -9.82
N HIS A 136 3.24 -29.12 -10.07
CA HIS A 136 3.62 -30.01 -11.16
C HIS A 136 3.09 -31.38 -10.78
N LYS A 137 1.90 -31.73 -11.27
CA LYS A 137 1.47 -33.13 -11.35
C LYS A 137 2.50 -33.86 -12.19
N GLU A 138 3.43 -34.55 -11.54
CA GLU A 138 4.06 -35.76 -12.08
C GLU A 138 3.07 -36.93 -12.02
#